data_AF-A0A439QBT8-F1
#
_entry.id   AF-A0A439QBT8-F1
#
_cell.length_a   1.000
_cell.length_b   1.000
_cell.length_c   1.000
_cell.angle_alpha   90.00
_cell.angle_beta   90.00
_cell.angle_gamma   90.00
#
_symmetry.space_group_name_H-M   'P 1'
#
loop_
_entity.id
_entity.type
_entity.pdbx_description
1 polymer ?
#
loop_
_entity_poly.entity_id
_entity_poly.type
_entity_poly.pdbx_seq_one_letter_code
_entity_poly.pdbx_strand_id
1 'polypeptide(L)'
;MPRLSSAERRQPLRDVGFNALALANNHAFDLGPHGVLSTLDEVEARGFLYAGIGTDETEAAKLGRRKLGERQVSLLAVDAGPGPANMYAENRTASRPARPGVNRLKTIRKIAVPDGHFRRLARLGSHLQSSHLELTNYAQPEDPPALENGSEINFYGTVFTQAVDFGRLIEIDPQSASVHLSAIRQAAAQGDFVIAYLHHHHWEPGWQDVPRWVQAFARTCVDAGANLFVSHGAPVLQAVEVYKGSPIFYGLGNFLFHVHPDEGEWDPPEVWQSIVAACRYGANGVLENIDLLPVVIGEVSERSGSKTGGKLVPVPAAGHVARDILEGFATRSRSFGTGVEISGYFGSIIMPAARKFG
;
A
#
# COMPACT_ATOMS: atom_id res chain seq x y z
N MET A 1 30.49 19.01 -4.78
CA MET A 1 29.22 19.46 -4.18
C MET A 1 29.54 19.99 -2.78
N PRO A 2 29.22 21.26 -2.46
CA PRO A 2 29.51 21.81 -1.13
C PRO A 2 28.64 21.09 -0.10
N ARG A 3 29.26 20.52 0.93
CA ARG A 3 28.55 19.96 2.09
C ARG A 3 27.94 21.12 2.87
N LEU A 4 26.61 21.21 2.88
CA LEU A 4 25.90 22.10 3.79
C LEU A 4 26.30 21.75 5.24
N SER A 5 26.64 22.77 6.03
CA SER A 5 27.09 22.60 7.41
C SER A 5 25.98 21.97 8.27
N SER A 6 26.36 21.18 9.27
CA SER A 6 25.47 20.38 10.10
C SER A 6 24.46 21.17 10.95
N ALA A 7 24.57 22.50 11.03
CA ALA A 7 23.79 23.34 11.92
C ALA A 7 22.48 23.90 11.31
N GLU A 8 22.18 23.65 10.02
CA GLU A 8 20.98 24.19 9.35
C GLU A 8 20.11 23.13 8.64
N ARG A 9 20.26 21.85 8.98
CA ARG A 9 19.33 20.81 8.49
C ARG A 9 18.01 20.92 9.24
N ARG A 10 17.14 21.85 8.81
CA ARG A 10 15.70 21.81 9.13
C ARG A 10 15.19 20.40 8.85
N GLN A 11 14.30 19.87 9.71
CA GLN A 11 13.74 18.53 9.56
C GLN A 11 12.23 18.64 9.40
N PRO A 12 11.72 19.18 8.27
CA PRO A 12 10.32 19.61 8.16
C PRO A 12 9.30 18.54 8.58
N LEU A 13 9.53 17.28 8.21
CA LEU A 13 8.64 16.18 8.60
C LEU A 13 8.67 15.88 10.11
N ARG A 14 9.84 15.95 10.76
CA ARG A 14 9.93 15.77 12.22
C ARG A 14 9.39 16.96 12.98
N ASP A 15 9.60 18.16 12.46
CA ASP A 15 9.06 19.39 13.01
C ASP A 15 7.51 19.37 12.97
N VAL A 16 6.92 18.71 11.97
CA VAL A 16 5.48 18.43 11.86
C VAL A 16 5.02 17.25 12.74
N GLY A 17 5.95 16.45 13.28
CA GLY A 17 5.66 15.37 14.23
C GLY A 17 5.72 13.94 13.66
N PHE A 18 6.14 13.76 12.40
CA PHE A 18 6.35 12.42 11.85
C PHE A 18 7.55 11.72 12.51
N ASN A 19 7.35 10.47 12.91
CA ASN A 19 8.37 9.65 13.57
C ASN A 19 8.66 8.33 12.84
N ALA A 20 7.78 7.92 11.93
CA ALA A 20 7.89 6.71 11.14
C ALA A 20 7.58 6.95 9.66
N LEU A 21 8.27 6.26 8.76
CA LEU A 21 8.12 6.36 7.31
C LEU A 21 8.08 4.95 6.70
N ALA A 22 6.98 4.60 6.04
CA ALA A 22 6.93 3.42 5.18
C ALA A 22 7.45 3.82 3.80
N LEU A 23 8.57 3.23 3.38
CA LEU A 23 9.31 3.65 2.18
C LEU A 23 9.06 2.74 0.98
N ALA A 24 8.36 1.61 1.14
CA ALA A 24 8.00 0.76 0.01
C ALA A 24 6.89 1.41 -0.82
N ASN A 25 7.22 1.89 -2.01
CA ASN A 25 6.25 2.36 -3.00
C ASN A 25 6.92 2.42 -4.39
N ASN A 26 6.14 2.69 -5.44
CA ASN A 26 6.64 2.75 -6.81
C ASN A 26 7.59 3.93 -7.09
N HIS A 27 7.49 5.02 -6.31
CA HIS A 27 8.33 6.22 -6.46
C HIS A 27 9.63 6.15 -5.65
N ALA A 28 9.78 5.16 -4.78
CA ALA A 28 11.00 4.96 -3.99
C ALA A 28 12.24 4.71 -4.86
N PHE A 29 12.04 4.39 -6.15
CA PHE A 29 13.10 4.10 -7.11
C PHE A 29 13.16 5.11 -8.27
N ASP A 30 12.47 6.25 -8.21
CA ASP A 30 12.48 7.26 -9.28
C ASP A 30 13.90 7.78 -9.60
N LEU A 31 14.75 7.84 -8.58
CA LEU A 31 16.16 8.24 -8.69
C LEU A 31 17.11 7.03 -8.75
N GLY A 32 16.58 5.84 -9.04
CA GLY A 32 17.30 4.57 -9.12
C GLY A 32 17.94 4.13 -7.79
N PRO A 33 18.92 3.21 -7.84
CA PRO A 33 19.57 2.68 -6.63
C PRO A 33 20.25 3.76 -5.79
N HIS A 34 20.80 4.81 -6.42
CA HIS A 34 21.41 5.92 -5.68
C HIS A 34 20.38 6.75 -4.91
N GLY A 35 19.16 6.89 -5.44
CA GLY A 35 18.03 7.48 -4.72
C GLY A 35 17.63 6.69 -3.49
N VAL A 36 17.56 5.37 -3.61
CA VAL A 36 17.29 4.45 -2.49
C VAL A 36 18.35 4.61 -1.40
N LEU A 37 19.64 4.52 -1.76
CA LEU A 37 20.75 4.67 -0.82
C LEU A 37 20.77 6.04 -0.14
N SER A 38 20.59 7.12 -0.92
CA SER A 38 20.49 8.46 -0.36
C SER A 38 19.30 8.61 0.60
N THR A 39 18.18 7.94 0.32
CA THR A 39 17.01 7.98 1.20
C THR A 39 17.30 7.25 2.51
N LEU A 40 17.93 6.07 2.45
CA LEU A 40 18.39 5.32 3.63
C LEU A 40 19.29 6.18 4.52
N ASP A 41 20.34 6.78 3.95
CA ASP A 41 21.26 7.67 4.69
C ASP A 41 20.50 8.81 5.39
N GLU A 42 19.53 9.42 4.70
CA GLU A 42 18.80 10.57 5.20
C GLU A 42 17.81 10.21 6.33
N VAL A 43 17.14 9.05 6.25
CA VAL A 43 16.21 8.59 7.29
C VAL A 43 16.94 8.07 8.52
N GLU A 44 18.10 7.44 8.34
CA GLU A 44 18.98 7.00 9.43
C GLU A 44 19.59 8.17 10.18
N ALA A 45 20.19 9.13 9.45
CA ALA A 45 20.79 10.32 10.04
C ALA A 45 19.77 11.15 10.82
N ARG A 46 18.49 11.10 10.44
CA ARG A 46 17.40 11.76 11.14
C ARG A 46 16.75 10.87 12.20
N GLY A 47 17.03 9.57 12.22
CA GLY A 47 16.46 8.62 13.16
C GLY A 47 14.97 8.40 12.99
N PHE A 48 14.44 8.33 11.77
CA PHE A 48 13.07 7.82 11.60
C PHE A 48 13.01 6.32 11.93
N LEU A 49 11.85 5.85 12.39
CA LEU A 49 11.49 4.44 12.20
C LEU A 49 11.16 4.27 10.71
N TYR A 50 11.82 3.36 10.00
CA TYR A 50 11.55 3.18 8.57
C TYR A 50 11.63 1.71 8.17
N ALA A 51 10.97 1.37 7.07
CA ALA A 51 11.02 0.03 6.47
C ALA A 51 10.66 0.09 4.98
N GLY A 52 10.98 -0.98 4.23
CA GLY A 52 10.46 -1.20 2.88
C GLY A 52 11.40 -0.84 1.73
N ILE A 53 12.61 -0.37 2.02
CA ILE A 53 13.72 -0.26 1.07
C ILE A 53 15.01 -0.76 1.73
N GLY A 54 15.99 -1.19 0.95
CA GLY A 54 17.28 -1.68 1.46
C GLY A 54 18.37 -1.69 0.41
N THR A 55 19.60 -1.96 0.82
CA THR A 55 20.76 -2.16 -0.08
C THR A 55 20.71 -3.50 -0.79
N ASP A 56 19.94 -4.45 -0.26
CA ASP A 56 19.60 -5.74 -0.86
C ASP A 56 18.20 -6.20 -0.38
N GLU A 57 17.74 -7.34 -0.90
CA GLU A 57 16.42 -7.90 -0.58
C GLU A 57 16.30 -8.28 0.91
N THR A 58 17.38 -8.77 1.52
CA THR A 58 17.39 -9.16 2.93
C THR A 58 17.18 -7.96 3.84
N GLU A 59 17.85 -6.84 3.55
CA GLU A 59 17.67 -5.59 4.27
C GLU A 59 16.31 -4.95 4.00
N ALA A 60 15.86 -4.94 2.74
CA ALA A 60 14.57 -4.36 2.38
C ALA A 60 13.39 -5.08 3.06
N ALA A 61 13.49 -6.41 3.21
CA ALA A 61 12.50 -7.24 3.89
C ALA A 61 12.50 -7.11 5.43
N LYS A 62 13.51 -6.46 6.01
CA LYS A 62 13.63 -6.31 7.46
C LYS A 62 12.59 -5.33 7.98
N LEU A 63 11.98 -5.66 9.12
CA LEU A 63 11.14 -4.70 9.82
C LEU A 63 12.00 -3.58 10.40
N GLY A 64 11.55 -2.35 10.20
CA GLY A 64 12.00 -1.24 11.01
C GLY A 64 11.56 -1.48 12.46
N ARG A 65 12.45 -1.29 13.43
CA ARG A 65 12.09 -1.45 14.85
C ARG A 65 12.65 -0.31 15.67
N ARG A 66 11.80 0.34 16.47
CA ARG A 66 12.20 1.47 17.32
C ARG A 66 11.27 1.62 18.52
N LYS A 67 11.84 2.06 19.65
CA LYS A 67 11.04 2.51 20.80
C LYS A 67 10.40 3.87 20.49
N LEU A 68 9.08 3.94 20.48
CA LEU A 68 8.30 5.17 20.36
C LEU A 68 7.46 5.35 21.64
N GLY A 69 7.78 6.40 22.41
CA GLY A 69 7.27 6.53 23.78
C GLY A 69 7.74 5.37 24.65
N GLU A 70 6.80 4.67 25.29
CA GLU A 70 7.11 3.48 26.10
C GLU A 70 7.02 2.15 25.34
N ARG A 71 6.62 2.16 24.06
CA ARG A 71 6.39 0.93 23.29
C ARG A 71 7.51 0.67 22.30
N GLN A 72 7.84 -0.61 22.12
CA GLN A 72 8.56 -1.04 20.92
C GLN A 72 7.58 -1.09 19.77
N VAL A 73 7.92 -0.43 18.67
CA VAL A 73 7.12 -0.40 17.45
C VAL A 73 7.92 -1.02 16.33
N SER A 74 7.31 -1.98 15.64
CA SER A 74 7.87 -2.67 14.49
C SER A 74 7.04 -2.34 13.24
N LEU A 75 7.70 -1.94 12.16
CA LEU A 75 7.09 -1.53 10.90
C LEU A 75 7.53 -2.48 9.79
N LEU A 76 6.56 -3.17 9.19
CA LEU A 76 6.72 -3.82 7.89
C LEU A 76 6.19 -2.88 6.80
N ALA A 77 6.92 -2.72 5.70
CA ALA A 77 6.41 -2.04 4.51
C ALA A 77 6.77 -2.85 3.26
N VAL A 78 5.78 -3.08 2.40
CA VAL A 78 5.91 -3.85 1.15
C VAL A 78 5.21 -3.15 -0.01
N ASP A 79 5.74 -3.34 -1.22
CA ASP A 79 5.11 -2.92 -2.48
C ASP A 79 4.67 -4.15 -3.28
N ALA A 80 3.44 -4.14 -3.76
CA ALA A 80 2.85 -5.22 -4.56
C ALA A 80 2.74 -4.91 -6.06
N GLY A 81 3.38 -3.82 -6.50
CA GLY A 81 3.40 -3.40 -7.89
C GLY A 81 2.04 -2.98 -8.46
N PRO A 82 1.94 -2.89 -9.80
CA PRO A 82 3.00 -3.13 -10.77
C PRO A 82 4.17 -2.13 -10.67
N GLY A 83 5.36 -2.61 -10.97
CA GLY A 83 6.59 -1.83 -11.07
C GLY A 83 7.63 -2.63 -11.87
N PRO A 84 8.61 -1.99 -12.51
CA PRO A 84 9.60 -2.72 -13.30
C PRO A 84 10.46 -3.59 -12.37
N ALA A 85 10.89 -4.76 -12.85
CA ALA A 85 11.63 -5.73 -12.01
C ALA A 85 12.90 -5.11 -11.38
N ASN A 86 13.52 -4.17 -12.09
CA ASN A 86 14.69 -3.42 -11.64
C ASN A 86 14.43 -2.39 -10.52
N MET A 87 13.20 -2.25 -10.03
CA MET A 87 12.85 -1.43 -8.87
C MET A 87 13.03 -2.16 -7.54
N TYR A 88 12.78 -3.48 -7.52
CA TYR A 88 12.77 -4.26 -6.28
C TYR A 88 14.17 -4.67 -5.85
N ALA A 89 14.43 -4.72 -4.54
CA ALA A 89 15.75 -5.10 -4.06
C ALA A 89 16.09 -6.56 -4.41
N GLU A 90 17.37 -6.85 -4.66
CA GLU A 90 17.86 -8.20 -4.93
C GLU A 90 19.14 -8.49 -4.15
N ASN A 91 19.24 -9.71 -3.62
CA ASN A 91 20.46 -10.21 -3.00
C ASN A 91 21.55 -10.49 -4.04
N ARG A 92 22.81 -10.38 -3.60
CA ARG A 92 23.99 -10.76 -4.41
C ARG A 92 23.91 -12.24 -4.80
N THR A 93 24.26 -12.53 -6.05
CA THR A 93 24.44 -13.91 -6.54
C THR A 93 25.91 -14.15 -6.92
N ALA A 94 26.24 -15.35 -7.41
CA ALA A 94 27.59 -15.64 -7.90
C ALA A 94 28.00 -14.79 -9.11
N SER A 95 27.03 -14.33 -9.92
CA SER A 95 27.29 -13.63 -11.19
C SER A 95 26.80 -12.17 -11.21
N ARG A 96 26.11 -11.71 -10.16
CA ARG A 96 25.54 -10.36 -10.09
C ARG A 96 25.69 -9.76 -8.68
N PRO A 97 26.03 -8.46 -8.57
CA PRO A 97 26.04 -7.78 -7.28
C PRO A 97 24.62 -7.69 -6.70
N ALA A 98 24.52 -7.40 -5.40
CA ALA A 98 23.25 -7.02 -4.80
C ALA A 98 22.74 -5.71 -5.42
N ARG A 99 21.43 -5.51 -5.37
CA ARG A 99 20.77 -4.34 -5.93
C ARG A 99 19.91 -3.67 -4.86
N PRO A 100 20.21 -2.41 -4.50
CA PRO A 100 19.33 -1.61 -3.67
C PRO A 100 17.98 -1.44 -4.34
N GLY A 101 16.91 -1.45 -3.55
CA GLY A 101 15.56 -1.35 -4.09
C GLY A 101 14.47 -1.48 -3.04
N VAL A 102 13.26 -1.71 -3.55
CA VAL A 102 12.02 -1.79 -2.77
C VAL A 102 11.75 -3.21 -2.29
N ASN A 103 11.19 -3.34 -1.09
CA ASN A 103 10.70 -4.60 -0.54
C ASN A 103 9.43 -5.07 -1.27
N ARG A 104 9.47 -6.25 -1.87
CA ARG A 104 8.41 -6.74 -2.75
C ARG A 104 7.45 -7.70 -2.04
N LEU A 105 6.17 -7.52 -2.28
CA LEU A 105 5.14 -8.55 -2.16
C LEU A 105 4.78 -9.03 -3.57
N LYS A 106 5.23 -10.21 -3.96
CA LYS A 106 5.04 -10.68 -5.34
C LYS A 106 3.56 -11.01 -5.58
N THR A 107 3.03 -10.48 -6.67
CA THR A 107 1.67 -10.72 -7.13
C THR A 107 1.68 -11.35 -8.53
N ILE A 108 0.65 -12.11 -8.84
CA ILE A 108 0.39 -12.70 -10.15
C ILE A 108 -0.94 -12.14 -10.63
N ARG A 109 -0.93 -11.56 -11.83
CA ARG A 109 -2.14 -11.09 -12.51
C ARG A 109 -2.70 -12.20 -13.40
N LYS A 110 -3.97 -12.52 -13.21
CA LYS A 110 -4.72 -13.45 -14.07
C LYS A 110 -5.96 -12.76 -14.64
N ILE A 111 -6.40 -13.21 -15.82
CA ILE A 111 -7.64 -12.78 -16.45
C ILE A 111 -8.63 -13.94 -16.42
N ALA A 112 -9.69 -13.79 -15.64
CA ALA A 112 -10.81 -14.72 -15.60
C ALA A 112 -11.65 -14.60 -16.87
N VAL A 113 -11.95 -15.73 -17.52
CA VAL A 113 -12.73 -15.78 -18.76
C VAL A 113 -13.71 -16.97 -18.76
N PRO A 114 -14.95 -16.79 -19.26
CA PRO A 114 -15.89 -17.89 -19.46
C PRO A 114 -15.37 -18.99 -20.39
N ASP A 115 -15.78 -20.24 -20.16
CA ASP A 115 -15.31 -21.43 -20.89
C ASP A 115 -15.28 -21.27 -22.43
N GLY A 116 -16.35 -20.72 -23.02
CA GLY A 116 -16.44 -20.53 -24.46
C GLY A 116 -15.37 -19.57 -25.01
N HIS A 117 -14.97 -18.56 -24.24
CA HIS A 117 -13.90 -17.62 -24.59
C HIS A 117 -12.53 -18.21 -24.30
N PHE A 118 -12.37 -18.92 -23.19
CA PHE A 118 -11.16 -19.64 -22.84
C PHE A 118 -10.75 -20.62 -23.95
N ARG A 119 -11.68 -21.45 -24.45
CA ARG A 119 -11.42 -22.37 -25.57
C ARG A 119 -11.04 -21.65 -26.86
N ARG A 120 -11.61 -20.47 -27.14
CA ARG A 120 -11.23 -19.66 -28.30
C ARG A 120 -9.82 -19.08 -28.15
N LEU A 121 -9.45 -18.60 -26.96
CA LEU A 121 -8.10 -18.13 -26.67
C LEU A 121 -7.07 -19.27 -26.80
N ALA A 122 -7.36 -20.44 -26.25
CA ALA A 122 -6.49 -21.62 -26.41
C ALA A 122 -6.32 -22.00 -27.89
N ARG A 123 -7.41 -21.98 -28.68
CA ARG A 123 -7.36 -22.20 -30.12
C ARG A 123 -6.54 -21.13 -30.84
N LEU A 124 -6.68 -19.85 -30.47
CA LEU A 124 -5.86 -18.77 -31.03
C LEU A 124 -4.37 -18.97 -30.70
N GLY A 125 -4.05 -19.31 -29.45
CA GLY A 125 -2.67 -19.60 -29.03
C GLY A 125 -2.06 -20.74 -29.85
N SER A 126 -2.85 -21.77 -30.16
CA SER A 126 -2.43 -22.86 -31.04
C SER A 126 -2.13 -22.39 -32.48
N HIS A 127 -2.94 -21.49 -33.05
CA HIS A 127 -2.69 -20.94 -34.39
C HIS A 127 -1.45 -20.02 -34.42
N LEU A 128 -1.18 -19.34 -33.31
CA LEU A 128 0.03 -18.53 -33.13
C LEU A 128 1.25 -19.35 -32.69
N GLN A 129 1.12 -20.68 -32.60
CA GLN A 129 2.19 -21.58 -32.19
C GLN A 129 2.78 -21.24 -30.81
N SER A 130 1.95 -20.70 -29.91
CA SER A 130 2.29 -20.42 -28.52
C SER A 130 2.55 -21.76 -27.79
N SER A 131 3.80 -22.18 -27.83
CA SER A 131 4.31 -23.43 -27.27
C SER A 131 5.24 -23.14 -26.10
N HIS A 132 5.58 -24.15 -25.30
CA HIS A 132 6.54 -23.99 -24.21
C HIS A 132 7.91 -23.48 -24.70
N LEU A 133 8.39 -23.99 -25.84
CA LEU A 133 9.65 -23.53 -26.45
C LEU A 133 9.55 -22.07 -26.88
N GLU A 134 8.43 -21.68 -27.48
CA GLU A 134 8.20 -20.30 -27.90
C GLU A 134 8.17 -19.35 -26.69
N LEU A 135 7.42 -19.68 -25.64
CA LEU A 135 7.40 -18.89 -24.41
C LEU A 135 8.80 -18.76 -23.79
N THR A 136 9.62 -19.81 -23.88
CA THR A 136 11.00 -19.77 -23.42
C THR A 136 11.87 -18.80 -24.25
N ASN A 137 11.64 -18.72 -25.56
CA ASN A 137 12.35 -17.77 -26.43
C ASN A 137 12.03 -16.30 -26.10
N TYR A 138 10.80 -16.03 -25.65
CA TYR A 138 10.35 -14.69 -25.29
C TYR A 138 10.51 -14.36 -23.80
N ALA A 139 11.04 -15.30 -23.02
CA ALA A 139 11.05 -15.23 -21.57
C ALA A 139 11.64 -13.91 -21.06
N GLN A 140 10.85 -13.18 -20.29
CA GLN A 140 11.27 -11.97 -19.58
C GLN A 140 11.47 -12.25 -18.09
N PRO A 141 12.29 -11.43 -17.39
CA PRO A 141 12.24 -11.39 -15.94
C PRO A 141 10.79 -11.18 -15.47
N GLU A 142 10.35 -11.98 -14.49
CA GLU A 142 9.01 -11.92 -13.91
C GLU A 142 7.85 -12.42 -14.79
N ASP A 143 8.13 -13.17 -15.85
CA ASP A 143 7.09 -13.94 -16.52
C ASP A 143 6.34 -14.86 -15.55
N PRO A 144 5.05 -15.14 -15.81
CA PRO A 144 4.25 -15.99 -14.94
C PRO A 144 4.90 -17.36 -14.71
N PRO A 145 4.70 -17.98 -13.54
CA PRO A 145 5.19 -19.32 -13.29
C PRO A 145 4.60 -20.33 -14.28
N ALA A 146 5.26 -21.49 -14.38
CA ALA A 146 4.72 -22.60 -15.14
C ALA A 146 3.34 -22.99 -14.60
N LEU A 147 2.37 -23.14 -15.51
CA LEU A 147 1.00 -23.47 -15.15
C LEU A 147 0.87 -24.97 -14.86
N GLU A 148 0.23 -25.32 -13.74
CA GLU A 148 0.16 -26.70 -13.26
C GLU A 148 -1.10 -27.46 -13.70
N ASN A 149 -2.11 -26.76 -14.25
CA ASN A 149 -3.40 -27.35 -14.60
C ASN A 149 -3.97 -26.85 -15.93
N GLY A 150 -4.94 -27.58 -16.49
CA GLY A 150 -5.57 -27.28 -17.77
C GLY A 150 -6.63 -26.17 -17.74
N SER A 151 -6.92 -25.59 -16.57
CA SER A 151 -7.85 -24.46 -16.43
C SER A 151 -7.19 -23.10 -16.63
N GLU A 152 -5.86 -23.07 -16.82
CA GLU A 152 -5.10 -21.86 -17.10
C GLU A 152 -4.34 -21.97 -18.41
N ILE A 153 -4.19 -20.86 -19.12
CA ILE A 153 -3.30 -20.73 -20.28
C ILE A 153 -2.41 -19.50 -20.12
N ASN A 154 -1.13 -19.64 -20.46
CA ASN A 154 -0.20 -18.52 -20.57
C ASN A 154 -0.17 -18.09 -22.03
N PHE A 155 -0.74 -16.94 -22.32
CA PHE A 155 -0.74 -16.35 -23.64
C PHE A 155 0.23 -15.17 -23.63
N TYR A 156 1.47 -15.41 -24.08
CA TYR A 156 2.56 -14.42 -24.16
C TYR A 156 2.73 -13.58 -22.88
N GLY A 157 2.87 -14.24 -21.73
CA GLY A 157 3.11 -13.60 -20.43
C GLY A 157 1.84 -13.16 -19.70
N THR A 158 0.66 -13.32 -20.31
CA THR A 158 -0.63 -13.09 -19.64
C THR A 158 -1.32 -14.40 -19.32
N VAL A 159 -1.58 -14.63 -18.03
CA VAL A 159 -2.33 -15.82 -17.58
C VAL A 159 -3.82 -15.56 -17.72
N PHE A 160 -4.49 -16.43 -18.47
CA PHE A 160 -5.95 -16.52 -18.49
C PHE A 160 -6.38 -17.74 -17.69
N THR A 161 -7.43 -17.61 -16.90
CA THR A 161 -8.02 -18.71 -16.12
C THR A 161 -9.48 -18.88 -16.48
N GLN A 162 -9.93 -20.12 -16.56
CA GLN A 162 -11.33 -20.44 -16.78
C GLN A 162 -12.15 -20.04 -15.55
N ALA A 163 -13.25 -19.33 -15.77
CA ALA A 163 -14.15 -18.83 -14.72
C ALA A 163 -15.60 -18.77 -15.21
N VAL A 164 -16.54 -18.42 -14.33
CA VAL A 164 -17.95 -18.20 -14.69
C VAL A 164 -18.13 -16.87 -15.42
N ASP A 165 -17.47 -15.82 -14.90
CA ASP A 165 -17.57 -14.44 -15.39
C ASP A 165 -16.20 -13.91 -15.82
N PHE A 166 -16.21 -12.81 -16.56
CA PHE A 166 -15.00 -12.05 -16.86
C PHE A 166 -14.49 -11.33 -15.61
N GLY A 167 -13.17 -11.26 -15.44
CA GLY A 167 -12.59 -10.50 -14.34
C GLY A 167 -11.08 -10.39 -14.40
N ARG A 168 -10.54 -9.40 -13.69
CA ARG A 168 -9.11 -9.31 -13.40
C ARG A 168 -8.88 -9.83 -12.00
N LEU A 169 -8.01 -10.82 -11.87
CA LEU A 169 -7.65 -11.43 -10.61
C LEU A 169 -6.20 -11.09 -10.27
N ILE A 170 -5.97 -10.77 -9.01
CA ILE A 170 -4.64 -10.57 -8.45
C ILE A 170 -4.50 -11.57 -7.33
N GLU A 171 -3.47 -12.41 -7.44
CA GLU A 171 -3.12 -13.39 -6.43
C GLU A 171 -1.76 -13.03 -5.85
N ILE A 172 -1.61 -13.17 -4.54
CA ILE A 172 -0.31 -13.00 -3.89
C ILE A 172 0.43 -14.33 -3.96
N ASP A 173 1.70 -14.28 -4.35
CA ASP A 173 2.59 -15.43 -4.27
C ASP A 173 2.74 -15.90 -2.81
N PRO A 174 2.36 -17.14 -2.48
CA PRO A 174 2.33 -17.61 -1.09
C PRO A 174 3.71 -17.61 -0.42
N GLN A 175 4.77 -17.90 -1.19
CA GLN A 175 6.13 -17.92 -0.67
C GLN A 175 6.57 -16.49 -0.31
N SER A 176 6.33 -15.52 -1.20
CA SER A 176 6.59 -14.10 -0.94
C SER A 176 5.82 -13.58 0.28
N ALA A 177 4.52 -13.92 0.40
CA ALA A 177 3.74 -13.56 1.59
C ALA A 177 4.30 -14.20 2.87
N SER A 178 4.75 -15.45 2.81
CA SER A 178 5.18 -16.21 4.00
C SER A 178 6.36 -15.55 4.72
N VAL A 179 7.29 -14.95 3.98
CA VAL A 179 8.45 -14.22 4.52
C VAL A 179 7.98 -13.06 5.40
N HIS A 180 7.11 -12.22 4.86
CA HIS A 180 6.58 -11.04 5.54
C HIS A 180 5.71 -11.40 6.74
N LEU A 181 4.80 -12.36 6.56
CA LEU A 181 3.93 -12.84 7.63
C LEU A 181 4.71 -13.50 8.77
N SER A 182 5.82 -14.20 8.46
CA SER A 182 6.70 -14.76 9.49
C SER A 182 7.37 -13.66 10.31
N ALA A 183 7.80 -12.59 9.65
CA ALA A 183 8.44 -11.48 10.31
C ALA A 183 7.47 -10.70 11.22
N ILE A 184 6.21 -10.52 10.81
CA ILE A 184 5.12 -10.01 11.67
C ILE A 184 4.94 -10.89 12.91
N ARG A 185 4.80 -12.22 12.74
CA ARG A 185 4.61 -13.17 13.86
C ARG A 185 5.76 -13.09 14.86
N GLN A 186 6.99 -12.99 14.38
CA GLN A 186 8.18 -12.89 15.24
C GLN A 186 8.20 -11.58 16.04
N ALA A 187 7.85 -10.45 15.43
CA ALA A 187 7.77 -9.17 16.12
C ALA A 187 6.64 -9.15 17.16
N ALA A 188 5.46 -9.67 16.80
CA ALA A 188 4.32 -9.78 17.71
C ALA A 188 4.64 -10.69 18.92
N ALA A 189 5.33 -11.82 18.71
CA ALA A 189 5.76 -12.70 19.78
C ALA A 189 6.79 -12.06 20.74
N GLN A 190 7.52 -11.03 20.28
CA GLN A 190 8.41 -10.23 21.12
C GLN A 190 7.68 -9.13 21.92
N GLY A 191 6.36 -8.96 21.70
CA GLY A 191 5.55 -7.93 22.34
C GLY A 191 5.66 -6.56 21.68
N ASP A 192 6.15 -6.49 20.43
CA ASP A 192 6.16 -5.24 19.68
C ASP A 192 4.74 -4.84 19.26
N PHE A 193 4.50 -3.53 19.17
CA PHE A 193 3.36 -2.99 18.44
C PHE A 193 3.68 -3.03 16.94
N VAL A 194 3.01 -3.88 16.17
CA VAL A 194 3.34 -4.15 14.78
C VAL A 194 2.43 -3.37 13.83
N ILE A 195 3.03 -2.55 12.97
CA ILE A 195 2.38 -1.85 11.86
C ILE A 195 2.74 -2.59 10.57
N ALA A 196 1.71 -3.03 9.83
CA ALA A 196 1.88 -3.59 8.49
C ALA A 196 1.42 -2.59 7.45
N TYR A 197 2.30 -2.27 6.50
CA TYR A 197 2.05 -1.33 5.42
C TYR A 197 2.14 -2.01 4.06
N LEU A 198 1.17 -1.70 3.19
CA LEU A 198 1.14 -2.14 1.80
C LEU A 198 1.02 -0.94 0.85
N HIS A 199 1.83 -0.94 -0.20
CA HIS A 199 1.62 -0.09 -1.36
C HIS A 199 1.27 -0.94 -2.60
N HIS A 200 0.30 -0.51 -3.41
CA HIS A 200 -0.07 -1.21 -4.64
C HIS A 200 -0.78 -0.35 -5.69
N HIS A 201 -0.58 -0.69 -6.97
CA HIS A 201 -1.23 -0.10 -8.14
C HIS A 201 -2.24 -1.04 -8.84
N HIS A 202 -2.57 -2.16 -8.20
CA HIS A 202 -3.63 -3.07 -8.64
C HIS A 202 -5.03 -2.64 -8.15
N TRP A 203 -5.48 -1.46 -8.54
CA TRP A 203 -6.76 -0.87 -8.13
C TRP A 203 -7.95 -1.48 -8.85
N GLU A 204 -9.14 -1.45 -8.25
CA GLU A 204 -10.39 -1.71 -8.97
C GLU A 204 -10.77 -0.58 -9.94
N PRO A 205 -11.66 -0.80 -10.93
CA PRO A 205 -12.12 0.25 -11.83
C PRO A 205 -12.69 1.47 -11.09
N GLY A 206 -13.43 1.24 -10.01
CA GLY A 206 -13.73 2.28 -9.02
C GLY A 206 -12.54 2.43 -8.08
N TRP A 207 -11.80 3.53 -8.17
CA TRP A 207 -10.55 3.69 -7.39
C TRP A 207 -10.78 3.68 -5.87
N GLN A 208 -12.00 4.02 -5.43
CA GLN A 208 -12.40 3.98 -4.02
C GLN A 208 -12.80 2.57 -3.54
N ASP A 209 -12.98 1.62 -4.46
CA ASP A 209 -13.30 0.23 -4.12
C ASP A 209 -12.05 -0.50 -3.66
N VAL A 210 -12.20 -1.23 -2.56
CA VAL A 210 -11.10 -2.03 -1.97
C VAL A 210 -10.97 -3.34 -2.74
N PRO A 211 -9.80 -3.63 -3.34
CA PRO A 211 -9.59 -4.92 -4.00
C PRO A 211 -9.68 -6.07 -2.98
N ARG A 212 -10.37 -7.15 -3.35
CA ARG A 212 -10.58 -8.32 -2.46
C ARG A 212 -9.27 -8.92 -1.95
N TRP A 213 -8.23 -8.95 -2.79
CA TRP A 213 -6.93 -9.48 -2.44
C TRP A 213 -6.22 -8.64 -1.36
N VAL A 214 -6.41 -7.31 -1.36
CA VAL A 214 -5.88 -6.39 -0.35
C VAL A 214 -6.58 -6.64 0.98
N GLN A 215 -7.91 -6.76 0.98
CA GLN A 215 -8.66 -7.12 2.19
C GLN A 215 -8.20 -8.47 2.78
N ALA A 216 -8.04 -9.49 1.94
CA ALA A 216 -7.58 -10.80 2.38
C ALA A 216 -6.16 -10.73 2.99
N PHE A 217 -5.24 -10.02 2.35
CA PHE A 217 -3.88 -9.85 2.85
C PHE A 217 -3.84 -9.05 4.16
N ALA A 218 -4.59 -7.94 4.24
CA ALA A 218 -4.67 -7.12 5.44
C ALA A 218 -5.15 -7.91 6.66
N ARG A 219 -6.23 -8.70 6.50
CA ARG A 219 -6.72 -9.60 7.55
C ARG A 219 -5.69 -10.66 7.92
N THR A 220 -4.97 -11.21 6.94
CA THR A 220 -3.89 -12.19 7.19
C THR A 220 -2.73 -11.57 7.97
N CYS A 221 -2.38 -10.31 7.71
CA CYS A 221 -1.39 -9.57 8.51
C CYS A 221 -1.85 -9.37 9.95
N VAL A 222 -3.12 -9.01 10.17
CA VAL A 222 -3.70 -8.91 11.52
C VAL A 222 -3.71 -10.28 12.22
N ASP A 223 -4.08 -11.34 11.51
CA ASP A 223 -4.02 -12.72 12.03
C ASP A 223 -2.60 -13.16 12.40
N ALA A 224 -1.60 -12.64 11.69
CA ALA A 224 -0.19 -12.86 12.00
C ALA A 224 0.31 -12.03 13.21
N GLY A 225 -0.48 -11.07 13.70
CA GLY A 225 -0.16 -10.25 14.87
C GLY A 225 0.05 -8.76 14.60
N ALA A 226 -0.28 -8.24 13.41
CA ALA A 226 -0.28 -6.80 13.16
C ALA A 226 -1.37 -6.10 14.00
N ASN A 227 -1.00 -5.03 14.70
CA ASN A 227 -1.92 -4.20 15.48
C ASN A 227 -2.58 -3.11 14.64
N LEU A 228 -1.99 -2.76 13.50
CA LEU A 228 -2.48 -1.75 12.56
C LEU A 228 -2.07 -2.17 11.14
N PHE A 229 -3.02 -2.13 10.22
CA PHE A 229 -2.74 -2.25 8.79
C PHE A 229 -3.07 -0.96 8.05
N VAL A 230 -2.17 -0.50 7.20
CA VAL A 230 -2.35 0.70 6.38
C VAL A 230 -1.97 0.38 4.94
N SER A 231 -2.80 0.76 3.99
CA SER A 231 -2.51 0.63 2.57
C SER A 231 -2.54 1.97 1.84
N HIS A 232 -1.73 2.07 0.79
CA HIS A 232 -1.67 3.19 -0.14
C HIS A 232 -1.49 2.68 -1.57
N GLY A 233 -1.54 3.61 -2.52
CA GLY A 233 -1.25 3.39 -3.93
C GLY A 233 -2.42 3.81 -4.79
N ALA A 234 -3.66 3.45 -4.41
CA ALA A 234 -4.84 4.14 -4.94
C ALA A 234 -4.81 5.59 -4.43
N PRO A 235 -4.83 6.61 -5.30
CA PRO A 235 -4.64 8.00 -4.90
C PRO A 235 -5.92 8.61 -4.32
N VAL A 236 -6.75 7.81 -3.65
CA VAL A 236 -8.06 8.22 -3.11
C VAL A 236 -8.32 7.56 -1.76
N LEU A 237 -9.20 8.17 -0.98
CA LEU A 237 -9.64 7.64 0.31
C LEU A 237 -10.56 6.42 0.12
N GLN A 238 -10.12 5.25 0.61
CA GLN A 238 -10.89 4.00 0.62
C GLN A 238 -11.53 3.74 1.99
N ALA A 239 -12.21 2.61 2.16
CA ALA A 239 -12.88 2.25 3.42
C ALA A 239 -11.90 1.95 4.58
N VAL A 240 -12.43 1.96 5.80
CA VAL A 240 -11.79 1.36 6.98
C VAL A 240 -12.56 0.15 7.48
N GLU A 241 -11.84 -0.81 8.03
CA GLU A 241 -12.38 -1.98 8.73
C GLU A 241 -11.75 -2.12 10.12
N VAL A 242 -12.53 -2.45 11.15
CA VAL A 242 -11.98 -2.91 12.44
C VAL A 242 -12.09 -4.44 12.50
N TYR A 243 -10.98 -5.12 12.21
CA TYR A 243 -10.90 -6.57 12.17
C TYR A 243 -10.18 -7.12 13.41
N LYS A 244 -10.84 -7.97 14.19
CA LYS A 244 -10.30 -8.54 15.45
C LYS A 244 -9.72 -7.47 16.40
N GLY A 245 -10.36 -6.29 16.45
CA GLY A 245 -9.92 -5.17 17.30
C GLY A 245 -8.75 -4.35 16.74
N SER A 246 -8.23 -4.70 15.56
CA SER A 246 -7.18 -3.94 14.87
C SER A 246 -7.77 -3.16 13.69
N PRO A 247 -7.42 -1.88 13.52
CA PRO A 247 -7.85 -1.09 12.38
C PRO A 247 -7.08 -1.45 11.12
N ILE A 248 -7.82 -1.51 10.02
CA ILE A 248 -7.33 -1.73 8.66
C ILE A 248 -7.79 -0.53 7.82
N PHE A 249 -6.85 0.33 7.44
CA PHE A 249 -7.10 1.43 6.50
C PHE A 249 -6.67 1.01 5.10
N TYR A 250 -7.63 0.85 4.17
CA TYR A 250 -7.35 0.35 2.82
C TYR A 250 -6.73 1.41 1.89
N GLY A 251 -6.94 2.69 2.21
CA GLY A 251 -6.37 3.83 1.51
C GLY A 251 -6.72 5.11 2.25
N LEU A 252 -5.74 5.87 2.72
CA LEU A 252 -5.96 7.13 3.45
C LEU A 252 -5.98 8.37 2.54
N GLY A 253 -5.87 8.19 1.23
CA GLY A 253 -5.67 9.28 0.27
C GLY A 253 -4.29 9.90 0.38
N ASN A 254 -4.12 11.10 -0.18
CA ASN A 254 -2.84 11.78 -0.23
C ASN A 254 -2.72 12.81 0.91
N PHE A 255 -1.54 12.89 1.53
CA PHE A 255 -1.23 13.94 2.53
C PHE A 255 -0.22 14.98 2.01
N LEU A 256 0.77 14.51 1.24
CA LEU A 256 1.66 15.32 0.43
C LEU A 256 1.65 14.73 -0.97
N PHE A 257 1.32 15.52 -1.98
CA PHE A 257 1.18 15.03 -3.34
C PHE A 257 1.88 15.98 -4.31
N HIS A 258 2.90 15.47 -4.98
CA HIS A 258 3.67 16.20 -5.97
C HIS A 258 3.25 15.72 -7.35
N VAL A 259 2.53 16.56 -8.08
CA VAL A 259 2.09 16.30 -9.44
C VAL A 259 2.66 17.37 -10.36
N HIS A 260 2.93 16.99 -11.61
CA HIS A 260 3.28 17.99 -12.61
C HIS A 260 2.03 18.83 -12.95
N PRO A 261 2.13 20.16 -13.12
CA PRO A 261 0.97 21.02 -13.38
C PRO A 261 0.15 20.67 -14.64
N ASP A 262 0.73 19.90 -15.55
CA ASP A 262 0.14 19.52 -16.83
C ASP A 262 -0.54 18.14 -16.80
N GLU A 263 -0.52 17.44 -15.66
CA GLU A 263 -1.15 16.12 -15.50
C GLU A 263 -2.62 16.25 -15.09
N GLY A 264 -3.53 16.27 -16.07
CA GLY A 264 -4.99 16.35 -15.84
C GLY A 264 -5.63 15.06 -15.32
N GLU A 265 -4.91 13.93 -15.28
CA GLU A 265 -5.40 12.66 -14.73
C GLU A 265 -5.75 12.75 -13.23
N TRP A 266 -5.20 13.76 -12.54
CA TRP A 266 -5.38 14.02 -11.11
C TRP A 266 -6.43 15.10 -10.81
N ASP A 267 -7.19 15.55 -11.80
CA ASP A 267 -8.25 16.55 -11.63
C ASP A 267 -9.43 16.10 -10.72
N PRO A 268 -9.80 14.80 -10.58
CA PRO A 268 -10.90 14.41 -9.72
C PRO A 268 -10.72 14.87 -8.26
N PRO A 269 -11.75 15.46 -7.63
CA PRO A 269 -11.64 16.04 -6.28
C PRO A 269 -11.26 15.00 -5.22
N GLU A 270 -11.62 13.73 -5.41
CA GLU A 270 -11.32 12.63 -4.50
C GLU A 270 -9.81 12.40 -4.33
N VAL A 271 -8.99 12.80 -5.31
CA VAL A 271 -7.53 12.70 -5.28
C VAL A 271 -6.91 13.64 -4.24
N TRP A 272 -7.59 14.76 -4.00
CA TRP A 272 -7.15 15.83 -3.12
C TRP A 272 -7.76 15.75 -1.72
N GLN A 273 -8.51 14.68 -1.44
CA GLN A 273 -9.17 14.42 -0.17
C GLN A 273 -8.47 13.30 0.60
N SER A 274 -8.32 13.49 1.91
CA SER A 274 -7.66 12.55 2.81
C SER A 274 -8.26 12.61 4.21
N ILE A 275 -7.86 11.69 5.08
CA ILE A 275 -8.16 11.69 6.51
C ILE A 275 -6.88 11.44 7.29
N VAL A 276 -6.64 12.26 8.31
CA VAL A 276 -5.71 11.93 9.40
C VAL A 276 -6.48 11.16 10.47
N ALA A 277 -6.09 9.91 10.70
CA ALA A 277 -6.71 9.04 11.71
C ALA A 277 -5.84 8.96 12.97
N ALA A 278 -6.38 9.41 14.10
CA ALA A 278 -5.73 9.33 15.41
C ALA A 278 -6.25 8.09 16.16
N CYS A 279 -5.49 6.99 16.10
CA CYS A 279 -5.80 5.75 16.81
C CYS A 279 -5.25 5.80 18.25
N ARG A 280 -6.12 5.58 19.25
CA ARG A 280 -5.76 5.55 20.67
C ARG A 280 -5.77 4.10 21.17
N TYR A 281 -4.67 3.69 21.78
CA TYR A 281 -4.50 2.36 22.33
C TYR A 281 -4.31 2.43 23.84
N GLY A 282 -5.10 1.66 24.58
CA GLY A 282 -4.98 1.51 26.03
C GLY A 282 -3.66 0.86 26.44
N ALA A 283 -3.30 0.89 27.72
CA ALA A 283 -2.01 0.39 28.22
C ALA A 283 -1.72 -1.08 27.87
N ASN A 284 -2.77 -1.89 27.72
CA ASN A 284 -2.71 -3.30 27.31
C ASN A 284 -2.55 -3.51 25.79
N GLY A 285 -2.42 -2.44 25.00
CA GLY A 285 -2.28 -2.50 23.55
C GLY A 285 -3.59 -2.61 22.78
N VAL A 286 -4.75 -2.62 23.46
CA VAL A 286 -6.07 -2.71 22.82
C VAL A 286 -6.47 -1.34 22.25
N LEU A 287 -7.01 -1.32 21.03
CA LEU A 287 -7.56 -0.12 20.42
C LEU A 287 -8.83 0.33 21.16
N GLU A 288 -8.85 1.58 21.62
CA GLU A 288 -9.95 2.16 22.39
C GLU A 288 -10.81 3.11 21.56
N ASN A 289 -10.19 3.89 20.66
CA ASN A 289 -10.89 4.88 19.83
C ASN A 289 -10.06 5.21 18.58
N ILE A 290 -10.73 5.68 17.53
CA ILE A 290 -10.13 6.28 16.35
C ILE A 290 -10.87 7.59 16.06
N ASP A 291 -10.17 8.71 16.21
CA ASP A 291 -10.67 10.03 15.81
C ASP A 291 -10.23 10.33 14.36
N LEU A 292 -11.11 10.93 13.57
CA LEU A 292 -10.89 11.23 12.15
C LEU A 292 -10.92 12.74 11.90
N LEU A 293 -9.85 13.25 11.32
CA LEU A 293 -9.75 14.62 10.83
C LEU A 293 -9.71 14.60 9.30
N PRO A 294 -10.77 15.03 8.60
CA PRO A 294 -10.72 15.16 7.15
C PRO A 294 -9.75 16.28 6.76
N VAL A 295 -8.97 16.03 5.71
CA VAL A 295 -7.91 16.91 5.20
C VAL A 295 -8.08 17.04 3.69
N VAL A 296 -7.75 18.22 3.17
CA VAL A 296 -7.64 18.48 1.73
C VAL A 296 -6.26 19.06 1.43
N ILE A 297 -5.71 18.73 0.26
CA ILE A 297 -4.45 19.31 -0.20
C ILE A 297 -4.76 20.48 -1.13
N GLY A 298 -4.29 21.68 -0.79
CA GLY A 298 -4.51 22.90 -1.58
C GLY A 298 -5.64 23.79 -1.05
N GLU A 299 -5.91 24.91 -1.75
CA GLU A 299 -6.97 25.84 -1.36
C GLU A 299 -8.36 25.31 -1.76
N VAL A 300 -9.25 25.18 -0.77
CA VAL A 300 -10.69 25.01 -1.00
C VAL A 300 -11.26 26.35 -1.46
N SER A 301 -11.11 26.68 -2.75
CA SER A 301 -11.85 27.79 -3.33
C SER A 301 -13.15 27.26 -3.95
N GLU A 302 -14.29 27.78 -3.48
CA GLU A 302 -15.64 27.41 -3.93
C GLU A 302 -15.93 27.80 -5.41
N ARG A 303 -14.92 28.03 -6.26
CA ARG A 303 -15.12 28.45 -7.64
C ARG A 303 -14.10 27.85 -8.61
N SER A 304 -14.62 26.95 -9.44
CA SER A 304 -14.38 26.85 -10.89
C SER A 304 -12.94 26.60 -11.38
N GLY A 305 -12.73 25.36 -11.84
CA GLY A 305 -12.03 25.05 -13.10
C GLY A 305 -10.54 25.44 -13.16
N SER A 306 -9.67 24.47 -12.88
CA SER A 306 -8.25 24.40 -13.27
C SER A 306 -7.45 25.71 -13.23
N LYS A 307 -6.62 25.80 -12.19
CA LYS A 307 -5.15 26.02 -12.29
C LYS A 307 -4.59 26.01 -10.87
N THR A 308 -3.85 24.96 -10.54
CA THR A 308 -3.14 24.76 -9.27
C THR A 308 -2.07 25.84 -9.07
N GLY A 309 -2.49 27.04 -8.68
CA GLY A 309 -1.62 28.16 -8.29
C GLY A 309 -1.48 28.32 -6.77
N GLY A 310 -2.24 27.55 -5.98
CA GLY A 310 -2.18 27.54 -4.52
C GLY A 310 -1.08 26.62 -4.00
N LYS A 311 -0.59 26.89 -2.78
CA LYS A 311 0.37 25.99 -2.10
C LYS A 311 -0.29 24.62 -1.89
N LEU A 312 0.33 23.56 -2.42
CA LEU A 312 -0.09 22.16 -2.22
C LEU A 312 0.26 21.68 -0.80
N VAL A 313 -0.37 22.29 0.19
CA VAL A 313 -0.22 21.92 1.61
C VAL A 313 -1.51 21.29 2.13
N PRO A 314 -1.40 20.26 2.97
CA PRO A 314 -2.58 19.69 3.63
C PRO A 314 -3.15 20.69 4.62
N VAL A 315 -4.47 20.91 4.54
CA VAL A 315 -5.24 21.73 5.50
C VAL A 315 -6.45 20.95 5.99
N PRO A 316 -6.87 21.12 7.26
CA PRO A 316 -8.12 20.56 7.73
C PRO A 316 -9.28 20.99 6.83
N ALA A 317 -10.08 20.02 6.39
CA ALA A 317 -11.31 20.32 5.67
C ALA A 317 -12.31 20.98 6.64
N ALA A 318 -13.18 21.85 6.11
CA ALA A 318 -14.21 22.52 6.88
C ALA A 318 -15.54 22.56 6.10
N GLY A 319 -16.61 22.97 6.79
CA GLY A 319 -17.91 23.19 6.15
C GLY A 319 -18.52 21.92 5.56
N HIS A 320 -19.11 22.05 4.38
CA HIS A 320 -19.73 20.92 3.66
C HIS A 320 -18.67 19.92 3.18
N VAL A 321 -17.50 20.38 2.74
CA VAL A 321 -16.41 19.50 2.26
C VAL A 321 -15.98 18.50 3.32
N ALA A 322 -15.79 18.92 4.57
CA ALA A 322 -15.47 18.01 5.66
C ALA A 322 -16.56 16.95 5.88
N ARG A 323 -17.82 17.35 5.80
CA ARG A 323 -18.97 16.46 5.96
C ARG A 323 -19.06 15.46 4.81
N ASP A 324 -18.89 15.90 3.56
CA ASP A 324 -18.95 15.05 2.38
C ASP A 324 -17.85 13.98 2.39
N ILE A 325 -16.62 14.35 2.77
CA ILE A 325 -15.50 13.41 2.95
C ILE A 325 -15.86 12.33 3.99
N LEU A 326 -16.35 12.76 5.15
CA LEU A 326 -16.69 11.85 6.25
C LEU A 326 -17.90 10.96 5.93
N GLU A 327 -18.95 11.50 5.29
CA GLU A 327 -20.13 10.74 4.89
C GLU A 327 -19.83 9.72 3.79
N GLY A 328 -18.98 10.09 2.82
CA GLY A 328 -18.47 9.19 1.80
C GLY A 328 -17.63 8.06 2.42
N PHE A 329 -16.70 8.42 3.30
CA PHE A 329 -15.87 7.45 4.04
C PHE A 329 -16.72 6.52 4.92
N ALA A 330 -17.71 7.06 5.64
CA ALA A 330 -18.65 6.29 6.45
C ALA A 330 -19.47 5.31 5.58
N THR A 331 -19.96 5.78 4.43
CA THR A 331 -20.74 4.97 3.51
C THR A 331 -19.94 3.78 2.99
N ARG A 332 -18.68 4.00 2.57
CA ARG A 332 -17.80 2.93 2.14
C ARG A 332 -17.43 1.98 3.28
N SER A 333 -17.22 2.49 4.49
CA SER A 333 -16.83 1.68 5.66
C SER A 333 -17.96 0.80 6.22
N ARG A 334 -19.23 1.18 5.98
CA ARG A 334 -20.40 0.36 6.37
C ARG A 334 -20.41 -1.02 5.71
N SER A 335 -19.93 -1.17 4.47
CA SER A 335 -19.86 -2.48 3.80
C SER A 335 -18.84 -3.42 4.45
N PHE A 336 -17.94 -2.88 5.26
CA PHE A 336 -16.97 -3.61 6.09
C PHE A 336 -17.44 -3.75 7.55
N GLY A 337 -18.69 -3.42 7.84
CA GLY A 337 -19.26 -3.52 9.18
C GLY A 337 -18.74 -2.46 10.16
N THR A 338 -18.11 -1.39 9.66
CA THR A 338 -17.54 -0.32 10.50
C THR A 338 -18.42 0.94 10.40
N GLY A 339 -18.95 1.36 11.54
CA GLY A 339 -19.71 2.60 11.66
C GLY A 339 -18.80 3.80 11.92
N VAL A 340 -19.22 4.98 11.45
CA VAL A 340 -18.55 6.25 11.72
C VAL A 340 -19.58 7.22 12.26
N GLU A 341 -19.34 7.76 13.45
CA GLU A 341 -20.11 8.86 14.02
C GLU A 341 -19.49 10.18 13.57
N ILE A 342 -20.34 11.12 13.12
CA ILE A 342 -19.89 12.42 12.60
C ILE A 342 -20.43 13.51 13.52
N SER A 343 -19.52 14.34 14.05
CA SER A 343 -19.84 15.47 14.92
C SER A 343 -19.15 16.73 14.43
N GLY A 344 -19.92 17.69 13.92
CA GLY A 344 -19.39 18.90 13.30
C GLY A 344 -18.56 18.58 12.05
N TYR A 345 -17.24 18.79 12.14
CA TYR A 345 -16.26 18.54 11.07
C TYR A 345 -15.29 17.40 11.41
N PHE A 346 -15.59 16.61 12.44
CA PHE A 346 -14.78 15.49 12.90
C PHE A 346 -15.59 14.19 12.82
N GLY A 347 -14.89 13.09 12.62
CA GLY A 347 -15.46 11.74 12.70
C GLY A 347 -14.87 10.94 13.86
N SER A 348 -15.58 9.93 14.32
CA SER A 348 -15.05 8.90 15.22
C SER A 348 -15.54 7.53 14.77
N ILE A 349 -14.67 6.52 14.81
CA ILE A 349 -15.06 5.14 14.49
C ILE A 349 -15.85 4.55 15.64
N ILE A 350 -17.04 4.03 15.34
CA ILE A 350 -17.85 3.29 16.30
C ILE A 350 -17.16 1.94 16.51
N MET A 351 -16.48 1.82 17.65
CA MET A 351 -15.75 0.61 18.00
C MET A 351 -16.71 -0.57 18.18
N PRO A 352 -16.49 -1.70 17.49
CA PRO A 352 -17.33 -2.88 17.69
C PRO A 352 -17.22 -3.34 19.14
N ALA A 353 -18.36 -3.71 19.74
CA ALA A 353 -18.37 -4.24 21.11
C ALA A 353 -17.37 -5.38 21.21
N ALA A 354 -16.47 -5.31 22.19
CA ALA A 354 -15.49 -6.37 22.43
C ALA A 354 -16.25 -7.70 22.57
N ARG A 355 -16.03 -8.64 21.64
CA ARG A 355 -16.56 -9.99 21.81
C ARG A 355 -15.91 -10.54 23.08
N LYS A 356 -16.69 -10.59 24.16
CA LYS A 356 -16.35 -11.38 25.33
C LYS A 356 -16.30 -12.83 24.85
N PHE A 357 -15.10 -13.35 24.57
CA PHE A 357 -14.93 -14.77 24.34
C PHE A 357 -15.25 -15.48 25.66
N GLY A 358 -16.26 -16.34 25.62
CA GLY A 358 -16.51 -17.39 26.60
C GLY A 358 -15.93 -18.71 26.14
#